data_AF-A0AAU5J382-F1
#
_entry.id   AF-A0AAU5J382-F1
#
_cell.length_a   1.000
_cell.length_b   1.000
_cell.length_c   1.000
_cell.angle_alpha   90.00
_cell.angle_beta   90.00
_cell.angle_gamma   90.00
#
_symmetry.space_group_name_H-M   'P 1'
#
loop_
_entity.id
_entity.type
_entity.pdbx_description
1 polymer ?
#
loop_
_entity_poly.entity_id
_entity_poly.type
_entity_poly.pdbx_seq_one_letter_code
_entity_poly.pdbx_strand_id
1 'polypeptide(L)'
;MQSRHLNWHAALQSIACGDFSDARRRADTALASTDVGMRAATNWRLLLAGQSPAGRSDPGQVRELLAAPGGTAEIFHTFNLALALAVEAATDDLHILARRAAADERPDFRDVLAPVVRALAEVTAGRPRAAAELLTALGEKAERIGGVRVEREIIQDTLARALVDAGEPVRAAGLLHHRSTTRRHHAYEDLLLAARAPAGAAAAR
;
A
#
# COMPACT_ATOMS: atom_id res chain seq x y z
N MET A 1 15.75 -1.46 -17.89
CA MET A 1 14.48 -0.98 -17.31
C MET A 1 13.33 -1.97 -17.54
N GLN A 2 13.06 -2.39 -18.78
CA GLN A 2 11.96 -3.30 -19.11
C GLN A 2 12.02 -4.67 -18.40
N SER A 3 13.21 -5.29 -18.30
CA SER A 3 13.38 -6.57 -17.57
C SER A 3 13.10 -6.47 -16.06
N ARG A 4 13.44 -5.35 -15.41
CA ARG A 4 13.14 -5.12 -13.99
C ARG A 4 11.63 -4.99 -13.76
N HIS A 5 10.97 -4.22 -14.61
CA HIS A 5 9.51 -4.06 -14.57
C HIS A 5 8.78 -5.39 -14.81
N LEU A 6 9.22 -6.22 -15.76
CA LEU A 6 8.65 -7.56 -15.98
C LEU A 6 8.85 -8.48 -14.76
N ASN A 7 10.02 -8.44 -14.12
CA ASN A 7 10.26 -9.21 -12.90
C ASN A 7 9.43 -8.71 -11.72
N TRP A 8 9.16 -7.41 -11.64
CA TRP A 8 8.22 -6.86 -10.66
C TRP A 8 6.80 -7.38 -10.88
N HIS A 9 6.29 -7.39 -12.11
CA HIS A 9 5.01 -8.02 -12.44
C HIS A 9 4.99 -9.51 -12.07
N ALA A 10 6.08 -10.23 -12.32
CA ALA A 10 6.20 -11.62 -11.89
C ALA A 10 6.14 -11.77 -10.36
N ALA A 11 6.74 -10.86 -9.59
CA ALA A 11 6.62 -10.85 -8.13
C ALA A 11 5.17 -10.61 -7.66
N LEU A 12 4.45 -9.70 -8.31
CA LEU A 12 3.02 -9.47 -8.03
C LEU A 12 2.17 -10.70 -8.36
N GLN A 13 2.50 -11.42 -9.44
CA GLN A 13 1.86 -12.68 -9.77
C GLN A 13 2.13 -13.76 -8.71
N SER A 14 3.35 -13.83 -8.16
CA SER A 14 3.66 -14.76 -7.07
C SER A 14 2.85 -14.44 -5.81
N ILE A 15 2.69 -13.15 -5.47
CA ILE A 15 1.77 -12.71 -4.39
C ILE A 15 0.34 -13.19 -4.68
N ALA A 16 -0.17 -12.96 -5.89
CA ALA A 16 -1.50 -13.38 -6.31
C ALA A 16 -1.74 -14.89 -6.15
N CYS A 17 -0.71 -15.71 -6.41
CA CYS A 17 -0.74 -17.16 -6.23
C CYS A 17 -0.49 -17.62 -4.78
N GLY A 18 -0.13 -16.73 -3.85
CA GLY A 18 0.23 -17.07 -2.48
C GLY A 18 1.69 -17.52 -2.29
N ASP A 19 2.54 -17.43 -3.32
CA ASP A 19 3.97 -17.74 -3.23
C ASP A 19 4.78 -16.51 -2.79
N PHE A 20 4.72 -16.21 -1.49
CA PHE A 20 5.36 -15.03 -0.91
C PHE A 20 6.88 -15.13 -0.87
N SER A 21 7.43 -16.34 -0.80
CA SER A 21 8.88 -16.57 -0.81
C SER A 21 9.44 -16.26 -2.19
N ASP A 22 8.76 -16.69 -3.25
CA ASP A 22 9.12 -16.32 -4.63
C ASP A 22 8.95 -14.83 -4.89
N ALA A 23 7.87 -14.21 -4.41
CA ALA A 23 7.66 -12.77 -4.52
C ALA A 23 8.81 -11.96 -3.91
N ARG A 24 9.22 -12.29 -2.67
CA ARG A 24 10.36 -11.64 -2.00
C ARG A 24 11.66 -11.84 -2.78
N ARG A 25 11.96 -13.08 -3.18
CA ARG A 25 13.18 -13.40 -3.94
C ARG A 25 13.27 -12.59 -5.23
N ARG A 26 12.17 -12.49 -5.98
CA ARG A 26 12.10 -11.70 -7.22
C ARG A 26 12.29 -10.22 -6.98
N ALA A 27 11.62 -9.67 -5.96
CA ALA A 27 11.77 -8.27 -5.58
C ALA A 27 13.23 -7.94 -5.22
N ASP A 28 13.87 -8.77 -4.41
CA ASP A 28 15.26 -8.55 -3.97
C ASP A 28 16.29 -8.75 -5.07
N THR A 29 16.04 -9.67 -6.00
CA THR A 29 16.96 -9.92 -7.12
C THR A 29 16.83 -8.85 -8.22
N ALA A 30 15.61 -8.39 -8.50
CA ALA A 30 15.35 -7.56 -9.68
C ALA A 30 15.33 -6.06 -9.41
N LEU A 31 14.91 -5.63 -8.22
CA LEU A 31 14.70 -4.22 -7.90
C LEU A 31 15.94 -3.62 -7.23
N ALA A 32 16.48 -2.56 -7.84
CA ALA A 32 17.55 -1.79 -7.22
C ALA A 32 17.03 -0.95 -6.03
N SER A 33 17.94 -0.41 -5.23
CA SER A 33 17.61 0.55 -4.16
C SER A 33 16.92 1.82 -4.68
N THR A 34 17.10 2.14 -5.96
CA THR A 34 16.43 3.27 -6.62
C THR A 34 15.00 2.98 -7.05
N ASP A 35 14.58 1.70 -7.10
CA ASP A 35 13.24 1.29 -7.54
C ASP A 35 12.21 1.36 -6.37
N VAL A 36 12.22 2.47 -5.64
CA VAL A 36 11.49 2.67 -4.37
C VAL A 36 9.99 2.36 -4.51
N GLY A 37 9.33 2.86 -5.57
CA GLY A 37 7.89 2.67 -5.76
C GLY A 37 7.49 1.21 -6.00
N MET A 38 8.20 0.50 -6.89
CA MET A 38 7.93 -0.91 -7.19
C MET A 38 8.17 -1.79 -5.94
N ARG A 39 9.23 -1.49 -5.18
CA ARG A 39 9.53 -2.18 -3.92
C ARG A 39 8.46 -1.92 -2.87
N ALA A 40 8.07 -0.65 -2.69
CA ALA A 40 7.03 -0.26 -1.74
C ALA A 40 5.68 -0.92 -2.06
N ALA A 41 5.27 -0.92 -3.33
CA ALA A 41 4.04 -1.56 -3.78
C ALA A 41 4.03 -3.09 -3.53
N THR A 42 5.20 -3.74 -3.66
CA THR A 42 5.35 -5.18 -3.37
C THR A 42 5.32 -5.44 -1.87
N ASN A 43 6.13 -4.70 -1.10
CA ASN A 43 6.25 -4.86 0.35
C ASN A 43 4.93 -4.53 1.07
N TRP A 44 4.20 -3.52 0.62
CA TRP A 44 2.91 -3.18 1.21
C TRP A 44 1.92 -4.34 1.07
N ARG A 45 1.84 -4.99 -0.10
CA ARG A 45 0.99 -6.17 -0.30
C ARG A 45 1.40 -7.35 0.56
N LEU A 46 2.70 -7.60 0.71
CA LEU A 46 3.20 -8.62 1.64
C LEU A 46 2.71 -8.31 3.07
N LEU A 47 2.85 -7.05 3.52
CA LEU A 47 2.38 -6.62 4.83
C LEU A 47 0.86 -6.74 4.98
N LEU A 48 0.06 -6.43 3.96
CA LEU A 48 -1.40 -6.63 3.95
C LEU A 48 -1.80 -8.12 3.95
N ALA A 49 -0.95 -9.02 3.46
CA ALA A 49 -1.13 -10.46 3.59
C ALA A 49 -0.57 -11.05 4.90
N GLY A 50 -0.05 -10.22 5.80
CA GLY A 50 0.51 -10.65 7.10
C GLY A 50 1.90 -11.27 6.97
N GLN A 51 2.60 -10.99 5.87
CA GLN A 51 3.92 -11.51 5.55
C GLN A 51 5.00 -10.46 5.87
N SER A 52 6.21 -10.94 6.13
CA SER A 52 7.39 -10.06 6.17
C SER A 52 7.65 -9.46 4.78
N PRO A 53 8.09 -8.18 4.71
CA PRO A 53 8.46 -7.55 3.45
C PRO A 53 9.70 -8.22 2.84
N ALA A 54 9.96 -7.94 1.56
CA ALA A 54 11.28 -8.15 0.97
C ALA A 54 12.28 -7.15 1.58
N GLY A 55 13.50 -7.05 1.04
CA GLY A 55 14.51 -6.09 1.48
C GLY A 55 13.94 -4.69 1.76
N ARG A 56 14.51 -4.02 2.76
CA ARG A 56 14.01 -2.76 3.31
C ARG A 56 14.37 -1.56 2.43
N SER A 57 13.55 -0.53 2.50
CA SER A 57 13.88 0.80 2.00
C SER A 57 14.51 1.62 3.12
N ASP A 58 15.37 2.59 2.78
CA ASP A 58 15.85 3.57 3.75
C ASP A 58 14.85 4.74 3.85
N PRO A 59 14.22 4.98 5.01
CA PRO A 59 13.34 6.15 5.21
C PRO A 59 14.06 7.48 4.95
N GLY A 60 15.38 7.56 5.19
CA GLY A 60 16.20 8.73 4.88
C GLY A 60 16.15 9.07 3.38
N GLN A 61 16.45 8.09 2.53
CA GLN A 61 16.31 8.21 1.08
C GLN A 61 14.90 8.64 0.64
N VAL A 62 13.85 8.10 1.25
CA VAL A 62 12.46 8.49 0.91
C VAL A 62 12.18 9.95 1.25
N ARG A 63 12.69 10.44 2.40
CA ARG A 63 12.59 11.86 2.78
C ARG A 63 13.34 12.76 1.80
N GLU A 64 14.54 12.36 1.37
CA GLU A 64 15.31 13.09 0.37
C GLU A 64 14.56 13.18 -0.97
N LEU A 65 13.97 12.07 -1.43
CA LEU A 65 13.16 12.04 -2.65
C LEU A 65 11.94 12.95 -2.54
N LEU A 66 11.24 12.94 -1.40
CA LEU A 66 10.10 13.84 -1.15
C LEU A 66 10.50 15.32 -1.09
N ALA A 67 11.71 15.63 -0.64
CA ALA A 67 12.23 17.00 -0.57
C ALA A 67 12.78 17.52 -1.91
N ALA A 68 13.14 16.61 -2.83
CA ALA A 68 13.61 16.97 -4.15
C ALA A 68 12.48 17.62 -5.00
N PRO A 69 12.80 18.49 -5.98
CA PRO A 69 11.79 19.17 -6.81
C PRO A 69 10.79 18.23 -7.50
N GLY A 70 11.20 17.00 -7.81
CA GLY A 70 10.33 15.99 -8.42
C GLY A 70 9.46 15.20 -7.43
N GLY A 71 9.76 15.23 -6.13
CA GLY A 71 9.15 14.38 -5.11
C GLY A 71 7.63 14.55 -4.98
N THR A 72 7.16 15.77 -5.23
CA THR A 72 5.74 16.13 -5.18
C THR A 72 5.23 16.72 -6.50
N ALA A 73 5.95 16.50 -7.61
CA ALA A 73 5.53 16.99 -8.92
C ALA A 73 4.27 16.26 -9.39
N GLU A 74 4.26 14.93 -9.30
CA GLU A 74 3.17 14.07 -9.72
C GLU A 74 2.53 13.34 -8.53
N ILE A 75 1.19 13.30 -8.49
CA ILE A 75 0.45 12.65 -7.41
C ILE A 75 0.80 11.16 -7.28
N PHE A 76 0.91 10.46 -8.42
CA PHE A 76 1.20 9.04 -8.45
C PHE A 76 2.60 8.72 -7.89
N HIS A 77 3.58 9.55 -8.22
CA HIS A 77 4.93 9.42 -7.67
C HIS A 77 4.93 9.65 -6.16
N THR A 78 4.27 10.71 -5.71
CA THR A 78 4.16 11.05 -4.28
C THR A 78 3.46 9.93 -3.48
N PHE A 79 2.41 9.32 -4.05
CA PHE A 79 1.73 8.17 -3.47
C PHE A 79 2.67 6.97 -3.28
N ASN A 80 3.52 6.66 -4.26
CA ASN A 80 4.50 5.58 -4.13
C ASN A 80 5.54 5.85 -3.04
N LEU A 81 5.97 7.12 -2.87
CA LEU A 81 6.85 7.50 -1.77
C LEU A 81 6.13 7.39 -0.41
N ALA A 82 4.84 7.74 -0.34
CA ALA A 82 4.03 7.52 0.86
C ALA A 82 3.90 6.02 1.20
N LEU A 83 3.71 5.14 0.21
CA LEU A 83 3.73 3.70 0.43
C LEU A 83 5.07 3.22 1.00
N ALA A 84 6.19 3.78 0.52
CA ALA A 84 7.51 3.45 1.05
C ALA A 84 7.64 3.82 2.54
N LEU A 85 7.14 5.01 2.94
CA LEU A 85 7.06 5.39 4.34
C LEU A 85 6.15 4.45 5.16
N ALA A 86 5.02 4.02 4.59
CA ALA A 86 4.08 3.12 5.25
C ALA A 86 4.67 1.72 5.50
N VAL A 87 5.45 1.20 4.54
CA VAL A 87 6.16 -0.08 4.70
C VAL A 87 7.13 -0.05 5.87
N GLU A 88 7.84 1.07 6.07
CA GLU A 88 8.79 1.24 7.17
C GLU A 88 8.13 1.76 8.46
N ALA A 89 6.79 1.81 8.52
CA ALA A 89 6.02 2.32 9.64
C ALA A 89 6.42 3.74 10.09
N ALA A 90 6.83 4.60 9.16
CA ALA A 90 7.21 5.99 9.40
C ALA A 90 5.96 6.88 9.56
N THR A 91 5.15 6.60 10.59
CA THR A 91 3.84 7.22 10.82
C THR A 91 3.89 8.75 10.92
N ASP A 92 4.90 9.31 11.56
CA ASP A 92 5.04 10.76 11.69
C ASP A 92 5.32 11.43 10.35
N ASP A 93 6.15 10.83 9.50
CA ASP A 93 6.43 11.31 8.15
C ASP A 93 5.16 11.27 7.28
N LEU A 94 4.36 10.21 7.41
CA LEU A 94 3.05 10.12 6.74
C LEU A 94 2.10 11.23 7.21
N HIS A 95 2.05 11.52 8.50
CA HIS A 95 1.23 12.62 9.01
C HIS A 95 1.72 14.00 8.53
N ILE A 96 3.04 14.21 8.45
CA ILE A 96 3.61 15.42 7.87
C ILE A 96 3.23 15.53 6.38
N LEU A 97 3.39 14.46 5.61
CA LEU A 97 3.05 14.44 4.19
C LEU A 97 1.55 14.66 3.95
N ALA A 98 0.69 14.04 4.74
CA ALA A 98 -0.76 14.24 4.65
C ALA A 98 -1.16 15.70 4.90
N ARG A 99 -0.56 16.37 5.90
CA ARG A 99 -0.80 17.79 6.16
C ARG A 99 -0.32 18.67 5.00
N ARG A 100 0.84 18.39 4.44
CA ARG A 100 1.37 19.11 3.27
C ARG A 100 0.46 18.94 2.06
N ALA A 101 0.05 17.71 1.75
CA ALA A 101 -0.86 17.43 0.65
C ALA A 101 -2.23 18.11 0.83
N ALA A 102 -2.75 18.18 2.08
CA ALA A 102 -3.99 18.88 2.39
C ALA A 102 -3.90 20.41 2.21
N ALA A 103 -2.71 20.98 2.35
CA ALA A 103 -2.45 22.41 2.14
C ALA A 103 -2.07 22.74 0.69
N ASP A 104 -1.94 21.74 -0.19
CA ASP A 104 -1.60 21.94 -1.59
C ASP A 104 -2.77 22.55 -2.38
N GLU A 105 -2.46 23.46 -3.30
CA GLU A 105 -3.47 24.13 -4.13
C GLU A 105 -4.10 23.17 -5.15
N ARG A 106 -3.38 22.11 -5.54
CA ARG A 106 -3.82 21.13 -6.53
C ARG A 106 -4.91 20.22 -5.93
N PRO A 107 -6.12 20.17 -6.50
CA PRO A 107 -7.22 19.37 -5.96
C PRO A 107 -6.91 17.88 -5.82
N ASP A 108 -6.11 17.30 -6.73
CA ASP A 108 -5.71 15.89 -6.61
C ASP A 108 -4.88 15.64 -5.33
N PHE A 109 -3.99 16.56 -4.96
CA PHE A 109 -3.21 16.43 -3.74
C PHE A 109 -4.08 16.57 -2.50
N ARG A 110 -4.90 17.63 -2.44
CA ARG A 110 -5.75 17.92 -1.28
C ARG A 110 -6.87 16.90 -1.09
N ASP A 111 -7.60 16.60 -2.15
CA ASP A 111 -8.87 15.87 -2.06
C ASP A 111 -8.69 14.35 -2.23
N VAL A 112 -7.52 13.90 -2.72
CA VAL A 112 -7.24 12.49 -3.01
C VAL A 112 -5.98 12.00 -2.31
N LEU A 113 -4.82 12.64 -2.53
CA LEU A 113 -3.58 12.16 -1.92
C LEU A 113 -3.60 12.30 -0.39
N ALA A 114 -4.02 13.45 0.14
CA ALA A 114 -4.04 13.70 1.57
C ALA A 114 -4.85 12.66 2.37
N PRO A 115 -6.11 12.32 2.02
CA PRO A 115 -6.86 11.27 2.72
C PRO A 115 -6.23 9.87 2.54
N VAL A 116 -5.64 9.55 1.38
CA VAL A 116 -4.92 8.28 1.19
C VAL A 116 -3.70 8.18 2.10
N VAL A 117 -2.84 9.20 2.12
CA VAL A 117 -1.64 9.23 2.97
C VAL A 117 -2.04 9.21 4.45
N ARG A 118 -3.12 9.92 4.81
CA ARG A 118 -3.66 9.86 6.16
C ARG A 118 -4.13 8.45 6.53
N ALA A 119 -4.84 7.76 5.64
CA ALA A 119 -5.27 6.39 5.88
C ALA A 119 -4.08 5.43 6.07
N LEU A 120 -3.02 5.56 5.27
CA LEU A 120 -1.77 4.81 5.48
C LEU A 120 -1.19 5.07 6.88
N ALA A 121 -1.18 6.32 7.33
CA ALA A 121 -0.74 6.67 8.67
C ALA A 121 -1.59 5.98 9.76
N GLU A 122 -2.92 6.00 9.62
CA GLU A 122 -3.82 5.35 10.57
C GLU A 122 -3.65 3.82 10.58
N VAL A 123 -3.39 3.19 9.43
CA VAL A 123 -3.02 1.75 9.39
C VAL A 123 -1.74 1.50 10.18
N THR A 124 -0.68 2.27 9.93
CA THR A 124 0.61 2.11 10.64
C THR A 124 0.49 2.40 12.15
N ALA A 125 -0.45 3.26 12.55
CA ALA A 125 -0.73 3.59 13.95
C ALA A 125 -1.64 2.57 14.66
N GLY A 126 -2.03 1.47 13.99
CA GLY A 126 -2.94 0.48 14.56
C GLY A 126 -4.38 0.98 14.72
N ARG A 127 -4.81 1.93 13.89
CA ARG A 127 -6.17 2.52 13.90
C ARG A 127 -6.95 2.14 12.62
N PRO A 128 -7.22 0.84 12.39
CA PRO A 128 -7.79 0.35 11.15
C PRO A 128 -9.17 0.93 10.84
N ARG A 129 -10.00 1.22 11.85
CA ARG A 129 -11.31 1.85 11.65
C ARG A 129 -11.21 3.25 11.05
N ALA A 130 -10.30 4.08 11.56
CA ALA A 130 -10.08 5.42 11.02
C ALA A 130 -9.56 5.38 9.58
N ALA A 131 -8.67 4.43 9.26
CA ALA A 131 -8.22 4.21 7.89
C ALA A 131 -9.38 3.79 6.97
N ALA A 132 -10.23 2.86 7.42
CA ALA A 132 -11.37 2.38 6.65
C ALA A 132 -12.40 3.49 6.36
N GLU A 133 -12.67 4.36 7.34
CA GLU A 133 -13.55 5.52 7.18
C GLU A 133 -13.02 6.50 6.12
N LEU A 134 -11.73 6.85 6.20
CA LEU A 134 -11.07 7.74 5.24
C LEU A 134 -11.12 7.18 3.81
N LEU A 135 -10.78 5.91 3.64
CA LEU A 135 -10.77 5.27 2.31
C LEU A 135 -12.17 5.01 1.77
N THR A 136 -13.15 4.74 2.63
CA THR A 136 -14.57 4.63 2.22
C THR A 136 -15.09 5.98 1.73
N ALA A 137 -14.80 7.06 2.47
CA ALA A 137 -15.23 8.42 2.10
C ALA A 137 -14.58 8.92 0.80
N LEU A 138 -13.38 8.42 0.47
CA LEU A 138 -12.71 8.76 -0.78
C LEU A 138 -13.48 8.22 -2.01
N GLY A 139 -14.02 7.00 -1.92
CA GLY A 139 -14.82 6.37 -2.97
C GLY A 139 -14.13 6.35 -4.34
N GLU A 140 -14.87 6.69 -5.39
CA GLU A 140 -14.39 6.68 -6.79
C GLU A 140 -13.29 7.72 -7.06
N LYS A 141 -13.11 8.73 -6.18
CA LYS A 141 -12.04 9.72 -6.35
C LYS A 141 -10.65 9.08 -6.30
N ALA A 142 -10.51 7.89 -5.72
CA ALA A 142 -9.28 7.12 -5.71
C ALA A 142 -8.73 6.86 -7.13
N GLU A 143 -9.58 6.83 -8.17
CA GLU A 143 -9.15 6.68 -9.56
C GLU A 143 -8.26 7.84 -10.04
N ARG A 144 -8.38 9.03 -9.43
CA ARG A 144 -7.56 10.22 -9.75
C ARG A 144 -6.11 10.15 -9.28
N ILE A 145 -5.74 9.14 -8.48
CA ILE A 145 -4.32 8.87 -8.17
C ILE A 145 -3.52 8.55 -9.44
N GLY A 146 -4.18 8.04 -10.50
CA GLY A 146 -3.53 7.65 -11.74
C GLY A 146 -2.87 6.27 -11.66
N GLY A 147 -1.76 6.09 -12.37
CA GLY A 147 -1.06 4.79 -12.47
C GLY A 147 -1.81 3.75 -13.31
N VAL A 148 -1.33 2.52 -13.29
CA VAL A 148 -2.06 1.38 -13.90
C VAL A 148 -3.03 0.75 -12.89
N ARG A 149 -4.00 -0.03 -13.39
CA ARG A 149 -5.04 -0.66 -12.56
C ARG A 149 -4.46 -1.35 -11.33
N VAL A 150 -3.42 -2.18 -11.51
CA VAL A 150 -2.78 -2.93 -10.41
C VAL A 150 -2.19 -2.03 -9.32
N GLU A 151 -1.80 -0.79 -9.62
CA GLU A 151 -1.26 0.12 -8.60
C GLU A 151 -2.40 0.76 -7.80
N ARG A 152 -3.51 1.10 -8.46
CA ARG A 152 -4.72 1.60 -7.78
C ARG A 152 -5.39 0.54 -6.91
N GLU A 153 -5.26 -0.73 -7.29
CA GLU A 153 -5.79 -1.84 -6.50
C GLU A 153 -5.24 -1.84 -5.06
N ILE A 154 -4.05 -1.25 -4.80
CA ILE A 154 -3.48 -1.10 -3.45
C ILE A 154 -4.42 -0.36 -2.50
N ILE A 155 -5.12 0.67 -2.96
CA ILE A 155 -6.00 1.47 -2.10
C ILE A 155 -7.18 0.61 -1.63
N GLN A 156 -7.78 -0.14 -2.56
CA GLN A 156 -8.84 -1.10 -2.26
C GLN A 156 -8.34 -2.27 -1.40
N ASP A 157 -7.12 -2.78 -1.65
CA ASP A 157 -6.51 -3.84 -0.82
C ASP A 157 -6.32 -3.34 0.63
N THR A 158 -5.88 -2.08 0.77
CA THR A 158 -5.70 -1.42 2.07
C THR A 158 -7.03 -1.23 2.78
N LEU A 159 -8.07 -0.78 2.06
CA LEU A 159 -9.42 -0.65 2.62
C LEU A 159 -9.99 -2.01 3.04
N ALA A 160 -9.87 -3.04 2.20
CA ALA A 160 -10.34 -4.39 2.54
C ALA A 160 -9.68 -4.89 3.83
N ARG A 161 -8.35 -4.71 3.94
CA ARG A 161 -7.61 -5.08 5.15
C ARG A 161 -8.05 -4.28 6.36
N ALA A 162 -8.16 -2.96 6.23
CA ALA A 162 -8.58 -2.07 7.31
C ALA A 162 -9.99 -2.40 7.81
N LEU A 163 -10.92 -2.78 6.91
CA LEU A 163 -12.27 -3.23 7.27
C LEU A 163 -12.23 -4.53 8.07
N VAL A 164 -11.44 -5.52 7.65
CA VAL A 164 -11.26 -6.78 8.40
C VAL A 164 -10.69 -6.52 9.79
N ASP A 165 -9.64 -5.71 9.88
CA ASP A 165 -8.99 -5.36 11.15
C ASP A 165 -9.88 -4.47 12.05
N ALA A 166 -10.86 -3.78 11.47
CA ALA A 166 -11.88 -3.03 12.20
C ALA A 166 -13.11 -3.89 12.61
N GLY A 167 -13.11 -5.19 12.31
CA GLY A 167 -14.21 -6.10 12.64
C GLY A 167 -15.37 -6.07 11.64
N GLU A 168 -15.14 -5.63 10.40
CA GLU A 168 -16.15 -5.49 9.34
C GLU A 168 -15.88 -6.38 8.11
N PRO A 169 -15.67 -7.71 8.27
CA PRO A 169 -15.23 -8.59 7.19
C PRO A 169 -16.28 -8.73 6.06
N VAL A 170 -17.57 -8.59 6.37
CA VAL A 170 -18.64 -8.66 5.35
C VAL A 170 -18.52 -7.49 4.36
N ARG A 171 -18.22 -6.28 4.85
CA ARG A 171 -17.98 -5.11 3.98
C ARG A 171 -16.72 -5.29 3.14
N ALA A 172 -15.67 -5.87 3.72
CA ALA A 172 -14.45 -6.18 2.98
C ALA A 172 -14.70 -7.20 1.84
N ALA A 173 -15.48 -8.25 2.13
CA ALA A 173 -15.86 -9.24 1.13
C ALA A 173 -16.71 -8.61 0.01
N GLY A 174 -17.66 -7.73 0.36
CA GLY A 174 -18.47 -6.99 -0.61
C GLY A 174 -17.62 -6.09 -1.52
N LEU A 175 -16.61 -5.40 -0.97
CA LEU A 175 -15.66 -4.57 -1.73
C LEU A 175 -14.89 -5.39 -2.78
N LEU A 176 -14.43 -6.59 -2.41
CA LEU A 176 -13.64 -7.45 -3.31
C LEU A 176 -14.50 -8.35 -4.20
N HIS A 177 -15.82 -8.39 -3.98
CA HIS A 177 -16.73 -9.28 -4.70
C HIS A 177 -16.65 -9.11 -6.22
N HIS A 178 -16.60 -7.86 -6.70
CA HIS A 178 -16.48 -7.57 -8.13
C HIS A 178 -15.20 -8.19 -8.73
N ARG A 179 -14.07 -8.20 -7.99
CA ARG A 179 -12.83 -8.81 -8.47
C ARG A 179 -12.93 -10.32 -8.49
N SER A 180 -13.48 -10.93 -7.44
CA SER A 180 -13.66 -12.39 -7.37
C SER A 180 -14.56 -12.96 -8.46
N THR A 181 -15.41 -12.12 -9.08
CA THR A 181 -16.39 -12.51 -10.09
C THR A 181 -16.02 -12.12 -11.53
N THR A 182 -15.04 -11.23 -11.72
CA THR A 182 -14.64 -10.73 -13.07
C THR A 182 -13.26 -11.18 -13.53
N ARG A 183 -12.47 -11.79 -12.64
CA ARG A 183 -11.15 -12.33 -12.97
C ARG A 183 -10.91 -13.66 -12.28
N ARG A 184 -9.84 -14.36 -12.69
CA ARG A 184 -9.37 -15.56 -12.01
C ARG A 184 -9.10 -15.23 -10.54
N HIS A 185 -9.58 -16.09 -9.65
CA HIS A 185 -9.38 -15.97 -8.21
C HIS A 185 -7.89 -15.93 -7.85
N HIS A 186 -7.54 -15.02 -6.93
CA HIS A 186 -6.19 -14.85 -6.41
C HIS A 186 -6.19 -15.24 -4.92
N ALA A 187 -5.30 -16.15 -4.52
CA ALA A 187 -5.14 -16.55 -3.12
C ALA A 187 -4.81 -15.38 -2.18
N TYR A 188 -4.22 -14.31 -2.72
CA TYR A 188 -4.00 -13.06 -2.02
C TYR A 188 -5.29 -12.41 -1.49
N GLU A 189 -6.41 -12.50 -2.23
CA GLU A 189 -7.68 -11.90 -1.80
C GLU A 189 -8.24 -12.60 -0.57
N ASP A 190 -8.08 -13.93 -0.48
CA ASP A 190 -8.50 -14.70 0.70
C ASP A 190 -7.75 -14.23 1.96
N LEU A 191 -6.46 -13.90 1.80
CA LEU A 191 -5.61 -13.42 2.89
C LEU A 191 -5.92 -11.99 3.32
N LEU A 192 -6.40 -11.15 2.40
CA LEU A 192 -6.93 -9.83 2.76
C LEU A 192 -8.19 -9.98 3.62
N LEU A 193 -9.02 -10.98 3.34
CA LEU A 193 -10.27 -11.26 4.05
C LEU A 193 -10.08 -12.08 5.33
N ALA A 194 -8.94 -12.73 5.49
CA ALA A 194 -8.63 -13.52 6.68
C ALA A 194 -8.42 -12.63 7.92
N ALA A 195 -9.14 -12.96 8.99
CA ALA A 195 -8.89 -12.40 10.31
C ALA A 195 -7.44 -12.69 10.72
N ARG A 196 -6.72 -11.66 11.19
CA ARG A 196 -5.44 -11.89 11.85
C ARG A 196 -5.70 -12.20 13.31
N ALA A 197 -4.95 -13.14 13.85
CA ALA A 197 -4.77 -13.18 15.29
C ALA A 197 -4.25 -11.80 15.73
N PRO A 198 -4.77 -11.20 16.81
CA PRO A 198 -4.12 -10.03 17.40
C PRO A 198 -2.65 -10.39 17.60
N ALA A 199 -1.75 -9.43 17.34
CA ALA A 199 -0.33 -9.60 17.62
C ALA A 199 -0.14 -9.76 19.14
N GLY A 200 -0.38 -10.97 19.64
CA GLY A 200 -0.21 -11.34 21.03
C GLY A 200 1.26 -11.47 21.31
N ALA A 201 1.83 -10.48 22.01
CA ALA A 201 2.95 -10.60 22.93
C ALA A 201 4.09 -11.58 22.53
N ALA A 202 4.53 -11.57 21.27
CA ALA A 202 5.69 -12.34 20.84
C ALA A 202 6.96 -11.48 20.99
N ALA A 203 7.32 -11.16 22.23
CA ALA A 203 8.65 -10.69 22.62
C ALA A 203 8.85 -10.88 24.15
N ALA A 204 8.82 -12.13 24.59
CA ALA A 204 9.45 -12.53 25.84
C ALA A 204 9.91 -13.98 25.69
N ARG A 205 11.12 -14.16 25.17
CA ARG A 205 12.04 -15.28 25.43
C ARG A 205 13.39 -14.98 24.79
#